data_AF-A0A8C1V1V0-F1
#
_entry.id   AF-A0A8C1V1V0-F1
#
_cell.length_a   1.000
_cell.length_b   1.000
_cell.length_c   1.000
_cell.angle_alpha   90.00
_cell.angle_beta   90.00
_cell.angle_gamma   90.00
#
_symmetry.space_group_name_H-M   'P 1'
#
loop_
_entity.id
_entity.type
_entity.pdbx_description
1 polymer ?
#
loop_
_entity_poly.entity_id
_entity_poly.type
_entity_poly.pdbx_seq_one_letter_code
_entity_poly.pdbx_strand_id
1 'polypeptide(L)' 'LFFLIVVATDSSISLSTHVNVGIVNGTEAKAHSRPYMVSIQSNEKHVCGGFLISDEFVLTAAHCWNG' A
#
# COMPACT_ATOMS: atom_id res chain seq x y z
N LEU A 1 -27.33 -18.80 -3.36
CA LEU A 1 -27.76 -17.70 -2.47
C LEU A 1 -26.61 -16.73 -2.11
N PHE A 2 -25.35 -17.18 -1.91
CA PHE A 2 -24.21 -16.25 -1.77
C PHE A 2 -23.81 -15.53 -3.08
N PHE A 3 -24.09 -16.12 -4.24
CA PHE A 3 -23.79 -15.52 -5.54
C PHE A 3 -24.85 -14.52 -6.06
N LEU A 4 -25.92 -14.26 -5.30
CA LEU A 4 -26.99 -13.33 -5.72
C LEU A 4 -26.87 -11.91 -5.13
N ILE A 5 -25.83 -11.61 -4.34
CA ILE A 5 -25.58 -10.25 -3.80
C ILE A 5 -24.45 -9.53 -4.57
N VAL A 6 -24.05 -10.03 -5.74
CA VAL A 6 -23.00 -9.38 -6.57
C VAL A 6 -23.60 -8.45 -7.64
N VAL A 7 -24.94 -8.36 -7.76
CA VAL A 7 -25.57 -7.43 -8.71
C VAL A 7 -26.66 -6.62 -8.00
N ALA A 8 -26.24 -5.73 -7.10
CA ALA A 8 -26.95 -4.48 -6.87
C ALA A 8 -26.14 -3.39 -7.56
N THR A 9 -26.72 -2.82 -8.61
CA THR A 9 -26.20 -1.66 -9.33
C THR A 9 -26.01 -0.50 -8.37
N ASP A 10 -24.77 -0.18 -8.04
CA ASP A 10 -24.41 1.20 -7.77
C ASP A 10 -23.16 1.50 -8.58
N SER A 11 -23.37 2.07 -9.77
CA SER A 11 -22.33 2.67 -10.59
C SER A 11 -21.82 3.92 -9.87
N SER A 12 -21.19 3.76 -8.71
CA SER A 12 -20.24 4.75 -8.24
C SER A 12 -19.07 4.63 -9.21
N ILE A 13 -19.05 5.54 -10.18
CA ILE A 13 -17.87 5.82 -10.99
C ILE A 13 -16.75 6.08 -9.97
N SER A 14 -15.94 5.07 -9.68
CA SER A 14 -14.72 5.27 -8.92
C SER A 14 -13.78 6.01 -9.87
N LEU A 15 -13.88 7.34 -9.88
CA LEU A 15 -12.89 8.20 -10.48
C LEU A 15 -11.62 7.96 -9.67
N SER A 16 -10.80 7.00 -10.11
CA SER A 16 -9.45 6.80 -9.59
C SER A 16 -8.61 7.97 -10.08
N THR A 17 -8.82 9.16 -9.50
CA THR A 17 -7.84 10.23 -9.57
C THR A 17 -6.60 9.66 -8.89
N HIS A 18 -5.52 9.51 -9.66
CA HIS A 18 -4.24 9.07 -9.11
C HIS A 18 -3.65 10.25 -8.33
N VAL A 19 -4.16 10.48 -7.12
CA VAL A 19 -3.56 11.44 -6.20
C VAL A 19 -2.32 10.75 -5.65
N ASN A 20 -1.13 11.24 -6.02
CA ASN A 20 0.10 10.80 -5.40
C ASN A 20 0.14 11.36 -3.97
N VAL A 21 -0.50 10.66 -3.04
CA VAL A 21 -0.55 11.05 -1.64
C VAL A 21 0.71 10.54 -0.95
N GLY A 22 1.66 11.44 -0.75
CA GLY A 22 2.82 11.21 0.11
C GLY A 22 2.51 11.51 1.58
N ILE A 23 3.55 11.57 2.41
CA ILE A 23 3.43 12.02 3.81
C ILE A 23 3.17 13.53 3.82
N VAL A 24 1.92 13.93 4.03
CA VAL A 24 1.52 15.34 4.05
C VAL A 24 1.96 16.01 5.34
N ASN A 25 2.58 17.19 5.23
CA ASN A 25 3.05 17.99 6.37
C ASN A 25 4.07 17.28 7.28
N GLY A 26 4.74 16.24 6.74
CA GLY A 26 5.81 15.52 7.42
C GLY A 26 7.17 16.22 7.28
N THR A 27 8.19 15.58 7.85
CA THR A 27 9.59 15.98 7.71
C THR A 27 10.42 14.79 7.27
N GLU A 28 11.57 15.07 6.66
CA GLU A 28 12.52 14.04 6.27
C GLU A 28 13.00 13.26 7.50
N ALA A 29 12.94 11.92 7.43
CA ALA A 29 13.48 11.08 8.47
C ALA A 29 15.00 11.12 8.43
N LYS A 30 15.65 11.24 9.60
CA LYS A 30 17.11 11.06 9.69
C LYS A 30 17.49 9.71 9.07
N ALA A 31 18.54 9.70 8.24
CA ALA A 31 19.03 8.49 7.59
C ALA A 31 19.15 7.32 8.58
N HIS A 32 18.62 6.16 8.17
CA HIS A 32 18.60 4.92 8.95
C HIS A 32 17.91 4.98 10.34
N SER A 33 17.19 6.05 10.68
CA SER A 33 16.47 6.16 11.97
C SER A 33 15.19 5.31 12.07
N ARG A 34 14.79 4.68 10.97
CA ARG A 34 13.66 3.74 10.86
C ARG A 34 14.15 2.45 10.20
N PRO A 35 15.03 1.67 10.87
CA PRO A 35 15.67 0.50 10.26
C PRO A 35 14.67 -0.61 9.90
N TYR A 36 13.49 -0.60 10.53
CA TYR A 36 12.40 -1.51 10.22
C TYR A 36 11.60 -1.12 8.96
N MET A 37 11.78 0.08 8.40
CA MET A 37 10.99 0.56 7.27
C MET A 37 11.44 -0.12 5.96
N VAL A 38 10.50 -0.75 5.26
CA VAL A 38 10.76 -1.50 4.02
C VAL A 38 10.11 -0.82 2.82
N SER A 39 10.85 -0.75 1.72
CA SER A 39 10.34 -0.40 0.40
C SER A 39 10.02 -1.69 -0.37
N ILE A 40 8.74 -1.94 -0.62
CA ILE A 40 8.30 -3.04 -1.48
C ILE A 40 8.36 -2.53 -2.92
N GLN A 41 9.07 -3.25 -3.79
CA GLN A 41 9.37 -2.80 -5.15
C GLN A 41 8.85 -3.77 -6.20
N SER A 42 8.37 -3.21 -7.31
CA SER A 42 8.04 -3.94 -8.54
C SER A 42 8.71 -3.24 -9.73
N ASN A 43 9.45 -3.98 -10.55
CA ASN A 43 10.27 -3.42 -11.64
C ASN A 43 11.15 -2.24 -11.18
N GLU A 44 11.86 -2.41 -10.06
CA GLU A 44 12.75 -1.40 -9.45
C GLU A 44 12.05 -0.09 -9.02
N LYS A 45 10.72 -0.09 -8.94
CA LYS A 45 9.93 1.06 -8.47
C LYS A 45 9.26 0.72 -7.15
N HIS A 46 9.27 1.67 -6.22
CA HIS A 46 8.50 1.59 -4.99
C HIS A 46 6.99 1.52 -5.30
N VAL A 47 6.31 0.52 -4.75
CA VAL A 47 4.86 0.34 -4.90
C VAL A 47 4.11 0.41 -3.57
N CYS A 48 4.74 -0.05 -2.49
CA CYS A 48 4.14 -0.05 -1.15
C CYS A 48 5.22 0.00 -0.05
N GLY A 49 4.80 0.41 1.15
CA GLY A 49 5.60 0.31 2.36
C GLY A 49 5.42 -1.03 3.09
N GLY A 50 6.32 -1.31 4.02
CA GLY A 50 6.22 -2.43 4.95
C GLY A 50 7.11 -2.25 6.18
N PHE A 51 7.03 -3.22 7.10
CA PHE A 51 7.79 -3.25 8.35
C PHE A 51 8.53 -4.59 8.49
N LEU A 52 9.85 -4.56 8.65
CA LEU A 52 10.64 -5.74 9.02
C LEU A 52 10.32 -6.11 10.48
N ILE A 53 9.65 -7.24 10.69
CA ILE A 53 9.19 -7.71 12.01
C ILE A 53 10.06 -8.84 12.56
N SER A 54 10.89 -9.44 11.71
CA SER A 54 11.92 -10.42 12.04
C SER A 54 12.90 -10.53 10.86
N ASP A 55 13.96 -11.31 11.01
CA ASP A 55 15.03 -11.42 10.01
C ASP A 55 14.55 -11.89 8.62
N GLU A 56 13.41 -12.59 8.56
CA GLU A 56 12.87 -13.18 7.32
C GLU A 56 11.45 -12.72 6.97
N PHE A 57 10.80 -11.91 7.81
CA PHE A 57 9.39 -11.53 7.60
C PHE A 57 9.15 -10.02 7.61
N VAL A 58 8.40 -9.57 6.60
CA VAL A 58 7.92 -8.20 6.45
C VAL A 58 6.40 -8.16 6.56
N LEU A 59 5.88 -7.28 7.43
CA LEU A 59 4.47 -6.98 7.54
C LEU A 59 4.08 -5.84 6.58
N THR A 60 2.99 -6.01 5.83
CA THR A 60 2.45 -4.99 4.91
C THR A 60 0.92 -5.07 4.82
N ALA A 61 0.31 -4.13 4.10
CA ALA A 61 -1.14 -4.13 3.85
C ALA A 61 -1.52 -5.21 2.83
N ALA A 62 -2.63 -5.92 3.05
CA ALA A 62 -3.05 -7.02 2.18
C ALA A 62 -3.28 -6.61 0.72
N HIS A 63 -3.76 -5.38 0.47
CA HIS A 63 -4.00 -4.89 -0.89
C HIS A 63 -2.71 -4.60 -1.67
N CYS A 64 -1.55 -4.54 -1.00
CA CYS A 64 -0.24 -4.35 -1.64
C CYS A 64 0.28 -5.61 -2.36
N TRP A 65 -0.41 -6.76 -2.22
CA TRP A 65 0.00 -8.02 -2.84
C TRP A 65 0.04 -7.95 -4.37
N ASN A 66 -0.85 -7.16 -4.99
CA ASN A 66 -1.02 -7.16 -6.45
C ASN A 66 -0.52 -5.93 -7.20
N GLY A 67 0.04 -4.92 -6.52
CA GLY A 67 0.65 -3.73 -7.15
C GLY A 67 -0.31 -2.91 -8.02
#